data_AF-A0A533V102-F1
#
_entry.id   AF-A0A533V102-F1
#
_cell.length_a   1.000
_cell.length_b   1.000
_cell.length_c   1.000
_cell.angle_alpha   90.00
_cell.angle_beta   90.00
_cell.angle_gamma   90.00
#
_symmetry.space_group_name_H-M   'P 1'
#
loop_
_entity.id
_entity.type
_entity.pdbx_description
1 polymer ?
#
loop_
_entity_poly.entity_id
_entity_poly.type
_entity_poly.pdbx_seq_one_letter_code
_entity_poly.pdbx_strand_id
1 'polypeptide(L)'
;MSHKFNILTDTEQAVLQTMTMQMSPMKALEYLKGLGIDNSKRTYFRCKKKVESTKWQCLYRIAELFTDQHLQRIDRLELIESLMWKNYDAEKNPHKKVDILCSIVNMQPFLSNYYGATRFVLEKRLKIDPIKKPPVYIDIDIDKKQSEENKFYSQRDYLNKIEKGELRRMTLGKDLDRFNPEQ
;
A
#
# COMPACT_ATOMS: atom_id res chain seq x y z
N MET A 1 18.24 -16.42 -2.02
CA MET A 1 19.31 -16.08 -1.06
C MET A 1 19.35 -14.55 -0.91
N SER A 2 18.92 -14.00 0.24
CA SER A 2 19.11 -12.58 0.56
C SER A 2 20.04 -12.51 1.76
N HIS A 3 21.33 -12.31 1.49
CA HIS A 3 22.43 -12.39 2.45
C HIS A 3 22.91 -11.01 2.92
N LYS A 4 22.02 -10.00 2.96
CA LYS A 4 22.43 -8.59 3.20
C LYS A 4 21.97 -7.96 4.52
N PHE A 5 21.34 -8.70 5.43
CA PHE A 5 20.74 -8.08 6.63
C PHE A 5 20.94 -8.82 7.95
N ASN A 6 21.99 -9.65 8.08
CA ASN A 6 22.22 -10.30 9.38
C ASN A 6 23.07 -9.40 10.28
N ILE A 7 22.40 -8.60 11.11
CA ILE A 7 23.03 -7.79 12.19
C ILE A 7 23.56 -8.72 13.30
N LEU A 8 23.10 -9.97 13.31
CA LEU A 8 23.41 -10.99 14.30
C LEU A 8 24.59 -11.85 13.83
N THR A 9 25.45 -12.19 14.78
CA THR A 9 26.45 -13.25 14.63
C THR A 9 25.79 -14.62 14.50
N ASP A 10 26.51 -15.62 13.99
CA ASP A 10 25.98 -17.00 13.86
C ASP A 10 25.46 -17.55 15.20
N THR A 11 26.15 -17.24 16.30
CA THR A 11 25.72 -17.58 17.66
C THR A 11 24.43 -16.88 18.07
N GLU A 12 24.28 -15.60 17.76
CA GLU A 12 23.07 -14.83 18.06
C GLU A 12 21.89 -15.26 17.18
N GLN A 13 22.15 -15.67 15.95
CA GLN A 13 21.14 -16.23 15.05
C GLN A 13 20.65 -17.59 15.56
N ALA A 14 21.56 -18.45 16.02
CA ALA A 14 21.18 -19.71 16.65
C ALA A 14 20.37 -19.48 17.95
N VAL A 15 20.74 -18.47 18.76
CA VAL A 15 19.94 -18.07 19.93
C VAL A 15 18.56 -17.55 19.51
N LEU A 16 18.46 -16.72 18.46
CA LEU A 16 17.18 -16.25 17.92
C LEU A 16 16.29 -17.42 17.50
N GLN A 17 16.84 -18.45 16.84
CA GLN A 17 16.09 -19.64 16.46
C GLN A 17 15.49 -20.34 17.69
N THR A 18 16.25 -20.51 18.77
CA THR A 18 15.71 -21.10 20.01
C THR A 18 14.56 -20.28 20.62
N MET A 19 14.62 -18.95 20.51
CA MET A 19 13.54 -18.05 20.93
C MET A 19 12.30 -18.18 20.04
N THR A 20 12.47 -18.24 18.72
CA THR A 20 11.37 -18.42 17.75
C THR A 20 10.67 -19.77 17.95
N MET A 21 11.43 -20.82 18.26
CA MET A 21 10.91 -22.15 18.61
C MET A 21 10.34 -22.23 20.02
N GLN A 22 10.38 -21.14 20.80
CA GLN A 22 9.89 -21.07 22.19
C GLN A 22 10.49 -22.17 23.10
N MET A 23 11.76 -22.50 22.88
CA MET A 23 12.43 -23.56 23.65
C MET A 23 12.64 -23.16 25.12
N SER A 24 12.55 -24.14 26.01
CA SER A 24 12.98 -23.96 27.40
C SER A 24 14.51 -23.79 27.47
N PRO A 25 15.06 -23.10 28.48
CA PRO A 25 16.50 -22.79 28.53
C PRO A 25 17.42 -24.01 28.46
N MET A 26 17.03 -25.15 29.03
CA MET A 26 17.85 -26.37 28.99
C MET A 26 17.85 -26.98 27.58
N LYS A 27 16.69 -27.06 26.93
CA LYS A 27 16.56 -27.54 25.55
C LYS A 27 17.27 -26.62 24.55
N ALA A 28 17.22 -25.31 24.79
CA ALA A 28 17.93 -24.33 23.96
C ALA A 28 19.45 -24.54 24.03
N LEU A 29 20.01 -24.83 25.21
CA LEU A 29 21.44 -25.11 25.37
C LEU A 29 21.84 -26.43 24.68
N GLU A 30 21.02 -27.48 24.80
CA GLU A 30 21.24 -28.74 24.08
C GLU A 30 21.21 -28.55 22.56
N TYR A 31 20.25 -27.76 22.07
CA TYR A 31 20.14 -27.41 20.66
C TYR A 31 21.39 -26.67 20.15
N LEU A 32 21.86 -25.68 20.90
CA LEU A 32 23.08 -24.94 20.56
C LEU A 32 24.31 -25.86 20.55
N LYS A 33 24.41 -26.79 21.50
CA LYS A 33 25.48 -27.79 21.54
C LYS A 33 25.45 -28.71 20.31
N GLY A 34 24.25 -29.10 19.85
CA GLY A 34 24.07 -29.85 18.61
C GLY A 34 24.53 -29.10 17.35
N LEU A 35 24.57 -27.77 17.39
CA LEU A 35 25.13 -26.90 16.35
C LEU A 35 26.63 -26.63 16.52
N GLY A 36 27.30 -27.25 17.51
CA GLY A 36 28.70 -27.01 17.82
C GLY A 36 28.96 -25.73 18.64
N ILE A 37 27.91 -25.09 19.18
CA ILE A 37 28.00 -23.89 20.00
C ILE A 37 27.90 -24.27 21.47
N ASP A 38 29.03 -24.39 22.16
CA ASP A 38 29.07 -24.69 23.60
C ASP A 38 28.98 -23.41 24.43
N ASN A 39 27.76 -23.03 24.80
CA ASN A 39 27.48 -21.83 25.58
C ASN A 39 27.14 -22.17 27.04
N SER A 40 27.75 -21.44 27.97
CA SER A 40 27.26 -21.42 29.35
C SER A 40 25.85 -20.83 29.42
N LYS A 41 25.06 -21.22 30.43
CA LYS A 41 23.73 -20.64 30.70
C LYS A 41 23.80 -19.10 30.80
N ARG A 42 24.83 -18.56 31.45
CA ARG A 42 25.05 -17.09 31.55
C ARG A 42 25.28 -16.46 30.17
N THR A 43 26.10 -17.09 29.33
CA THR A 43 26.38 -16.61 27.96
C THR A 43 25.11 -16.61 27.12
N TYR A 44 24.32 -17.68 27.19
CA TYR A 44 23.03 -17.79 26.51
C TYR A 44 22.08 -16.66 26.89
N PHE A 45 21.86 -16.40 28.18
CA PHE A 45 20.97 -15.31 28.61
C PHE A 45 21.48 -13.92 28.24
N ARG A 46 22.81 -13.70 28.23
CA ARG A 46 23.41 -12.46 27.75
C ARG A 46 23.15 -12.26 26.25
N CYS A 47 23.38 -13.29 25.44
CA CYS A 47 23.09 -13.28 24.00
C CYS A 47 21.60 -13.07 23.75
N LYS A 48 20.73 -13.78 24.48
CA LYS A 48 19.27 -13.60 24.40
C LYS A 48 18.85 -12.16 24.63
N LYS A 49 19.34 -11.53 25.71
CA LYS A 49 19.05 -10.11 26.00
C LYS A 49 19.55 -9.17 24.89
N LYS A 50 20.71 -9.47 24.31
CA LYS A 50 21.25 -8.70 23.18
C LYS A 50 20.37 -8.86 21.94
N VAL A 51 19.98 -10.08 21.58
CA VAL A 51 19.04 -10.35 20.47
C VAL A 51 17.70 -9.62 20.70
N GLU A 52 17.15 -9.65 21.91
CA GLU A 52 15.93 -8.90 22.26
C GLU A 52 16.11 -7.39 22.06
N SER A 53 17.27 -6.83 22.43
CA SER A 53 17.55 -5.40 22.22
C SER A 53 17.68 -5.03 20.74
N THR A 54 18.22 -5.94 19.90
CA THR A 54 18.32 -5.72 18.44
C THR A 54 16.97 -5.79 17.72
N LYS A 55 15.93 -6.37 18.34
CA LYS A 55 14.57 -6.42 17.77
C LYS A 55 14.07 -5.03 17.38
N TRP A 56 14.27 -4.04 18.24
CA TRP A 56 13.86 -2.66 17.97
C TRP A 56 14.61 -2.04 16.80
N GLN A 57 15.91 -2.33 16.68
CA GLN A 57 16.72 -1.86 15.55
C GLN A 57 16.25 -2.49 14.24
N CYS A 58 15.91 -3.79 14.25
CA CYS A 58 15.30 -4.45 13.09
C CYS A 58 13.95 -3.83 12.74
N LEU A 59 13.07 -3.60 13.73
CA LEU A 59 11.77 -2.98 13.51
C LEU A 59 11.91 -1.56 12.92
N TYR A 60 12.85 -0.77 13.43
CA TYR A 60 13.13 0.58 12.92
C TYR A 60 13.56 0.54 11.46
N ARG A 61 14.53 -0.32 11.10
CA ARG A 61 14.98 -0.48 9.71
C ARG A 61 13.89 -0.98 8.79
N ILE A 62 13.06 -1.91 9.26
CA ILE A 62 11.88 -2.36 8.52
C ILE A 62 10.95 -1.18 8.28
N ALA A 63 10.70 -0.35 9.31
CA ALA A 63 9.85 0.82 9.20
C ALA A 63 10.40 1.89 8.25
N GLU A 64 11.72 2.10 8.20
CA GLU A 64 12.36 3.02 7.24
C GLU A 64 12.07 2.61 5.79
N LEU A 65 12.20 1.31 5.47
CA LEU A 65 11.93 0.79 4.13
C LEU A 65 10.43 0.59 3.87
N PHE A 66 9.61 0.59 4.93
CA PHE A 66 8.21 0.24 4.82
C PHE A 66 7.44 1.25 3.96
N THR A 67 7.75 2.55 4.06
CA THR A 67 7.06 3.58 3.29
C THR A 67 7.26 3.38 1.78
N ASP A 68 8.49 3.15 1.34
CA ASP A 68 8.79 2.90 -0.08
C ASP A 68 8.17 1.59 -0.55
N GLN A 69 8.26 0.52 0.25
CA GLN A 69 7.63 -0.76 -0.06
C GLN A 69 6.11 -0.65 -0.14
N HIS A 70 5.50 0.16 0.72
CA HIS A 70 4.07 0.41 0.78
C HIS A 70 3.59 1.12 -0.48
N LEU A 71 4.26 2.20 -0.89
CA LEU A 71 3.97 2.92 -2.14
C LEU A 71 4.15 2.01 -3.36
N GLN A 72 5.28 1.31 -3.46
CA GLN A 72 5.54 0.37 -4.55
C GLN A 72 4.49 -0.74 -4.65
N ARG A 73 3.88 -1.15 -3.52
CA ARG A 73 2.81 -2.15 -3.52
C ARG A 73 1.51 -1.58 -4.06
N ILE A 74 1.17 -0.33 -3.72
CA ILE A 74 0.02 0.37 -4.30
C ILE A 74 0.20 0.46 -5.82
N ASP A 75 1.32 1.03 -6.29
CA ASP A 75 1.59 1.21 -7.72
C ASP A 75 1.51 -0.11 -8.50
N ARG A 76 2.05 -1.19 -7.91
CA ARG A 76 2.00 -2.52 -8.54
C ARG A 76 0.58 -3.08 -8.62
N LEU A 77 -0.21 -2.93 -7.56
CA LEU A 77 -1.58 -3.43 -7.56
C LEU A 77 -2.45 -2.67 -8.57
N GLU A 78 -2.29 -1.35 -8.66
CA GLU A 78 -2.98 -0.53 -9.67
C GLU A 78 -2.55 -0.88 -11.09
N LEU A 79 -1.25 -1.10 -11.31
CA LEU A 79 -0.75 -1.57 -12.59
C LEU A 79 -1.35 -2.94 -12.95
N ILE A 80 -1.36 -3.90 -12.01
CA ILE A 80 -1.96 -5.21 -12.22
C ILE A 80 -3.44 -5.06 -12.58
N GLU A 81 -4.19 -4.22 -11.87
CA GLU A 81 -5.60 -3.98 -12.18
C GLU A 81 -5.79 -3.46 -13.61
N SER A 82 -5.01 -2.44 -13.98
CA SER A 82 -5.08 -1.84 -15.31
C SER A 82 -4.80 -2.85 -16.43
N LEU A 83 -3.85 -3.77 -16.20
CA LEU A 83 -3.51 -4.84 -17.13
C LEU A 83 -4.58 -5.92 -17.18
N MET A 84 -5.21 -6.26 -16.04
CA MET A 84 -6.34 -7.19 -15.98
C MET A 84 -7.53 -6.66 -16.78
N TRP A 85 -7.84 -5.36 -16.69
CA TRP A 85 -8.89 -4.74 -17.51
C TRP A 85 -8.58 -4.81 -19.01
N LYS A 86 -7.34 -4.48 -19.41
CA LYS A 86 -6.91 -4.64 -20.81
C LYS A 86 -7.05 -6.08 -21.31
N ASN A 87 -6.70 -7.05 -20.45
CA ASN A 87 -6.85 -8.47 -20.77
C ASN A 87 -8.32 -8.89 -20.82
N TYR A 88 -9.18 -8.35 -19.97
CA TYR A 88 -10.62 -8.59 -19.98
C TYR A 88 -11.25 -8.13 -21.30
N ASP A 89 -10.84 -6.96 -21.81
CA ASP A 89 -11.33 -6.42 -23.07
C ASP A 89 -10.86 -7.26 -24.27
N ALA A 90 -9.62 -7.74 -24.24
CA ALA A 90 -9.03 -8.57 -25.29
C ALA A 90 -9.50 -10.04 -25.28
N GLU A 91 -9.91 -10.56 -24.11
CA GLU A 91 -10.35 -11.95 -23.97
C GLU A 91 -11.69 -12.18 -24.69
N LYS A 92 -11.84 -13.35 -25.30
CA LYS A 92 -13.07 -13.72 -26.03
C LYS A 92 -13.89 -14.74 -25.28
N ASN A 93 -13.26 -15.54 -24.42
CA ASN A 93 -13.92 -16.60 -23.66
C ASN A 93 -14.68 -16.00 -22.45
N PRO A 94 -16.02 -16.19 -22.37
CA PRO A 94 -16.82 -15.66 -21.26
C PRO A 94 -16.41 -16.18 -19.88
N HIS A 95 -16.00 -17.44 -19.75
CA HIS A 95 -15.57 -17.99 -18.46
C HIS A 95 -14.30 -17.31 -17.95
N LYS A 96 -13.30 -17.14 -18.83
CA LYS A 96 -12.07 -16.44 -18.48
C LYS A 96 -12.30 -14.97 -18.13
N LYS A 97 -13.26 -14.32 -18.80
CA LYS A 97 -13.69 -12.96 -18.43
C LYS A 97 -14.20 -12.91 -17.00
N VAL A 98 -15.03 -13.87 -16.60
CA VAL A 98 -15.49 -13.97 -15.20
C VAL A 98 -14.32 -14.21 -14.25
N ASP A 99 -13.37 -15.08 -14.59
CA ASP A 99 -12.19 -15.34 -13.75
C ASP A 99 -11.33 -14.08 -13.55
N ILE A 100 -11.15 -13.27 -14.61
CA ILE A 100 -10.44 -11.99 -14.53
C ILE A 100 -11.19 -11.03 -13.60
N LEU A 101 -12.52 -10.91 -13.73
CA LEU A 101 -13.33 -10.06 -12.84
C LEU A 101 -13.24 -10.52 -11.39
N CYS A 102 -13.33 -11.83 -11.13
CA CYS A 102 -13.14 -12.40 -9.80
C CYS A 102 -11.76 -12.06 -9.24
N SER A 103 -10.71 -12.12 -10.07
CA SER A 103 -9.34 -11.78 -9.67
C SER A 103 -9.21 -10.29 -9.31
N ILE A 104 -9.83 -9.40 -10.08
CA ILE A 104 -9.90 -7.95 -9.78
C ILE A 104 -10.59 -7.73 -8.43
N VAL A 105 -11.78 -8.33 -8.23
CA VAL A 105 -12.54 -8.20 -6.98
C VAL A 105 -11.74 -8.71 -5.77
N ASN A 106 -11.06 -9.85 -5.91
CA ASN A 106 -10.23 -10.41 -4.84
C ASN A 106 -9.02 -9.53 -4.49
N MET A 107 -8.56 -8.69 -5.42
CA MET A 107 -7.45 -7.78 -5.20
C MET A 107 -7.87 -6.50 -4.46
N GLN A 108 -9.11 -6.02 -4.68
CA GLN A 108 -9.62 -4.75 -4.11
C GLN A 108 -9.47 -4.59 -2.58
N PRO A 109 -9.67 -5.62 -1.74
CA PRO A 109 -9.47 -5.51 -0.30
C PRO A 109 -8.02 -5.15 0.07
N PHE A 110 -7.04 -5.65 -0.67
CA PHE A 110 -5.63 -5.34 -0.42
C PHE A 110 -5.34 -3.89 -0.73
N LEU A 111 -5.76 -3.42 -1.92
CA LEU A 111 -5.58 -2.03 -2.34
C LEU A 111 -6.25 -1.06 -1.35
N SER A 112 -7.49 -1.39 -0.94
CA SER A 112 -8.24 -0.62 0.07
C SER A 112 -7.52 -0.54 1.41
N ASN A 113 -6.89 -1.64 1.85
CA ASN A 113 -6.11 -1.66 3.10
C ASN A 113 -4.85 -0.79 3.01
N TYR A 114 -4.13 -0.83 1.88
CA TYR A 114 -2.97 0.04 1.67
C TYR A 114 -3.38 1.53 1.71
N TYR A 115 -4.47 1.90 1.04
CA TYR A 115 -5.01 3.25 1.09
C TYR A 115 -5.49 3.66 2.49
N GLY A 116 -6.20 2.79 3.20
CA GLY A 116 -6.64 3.03 4.57
C GLY A 116 -5.48 3.26 5.53
N ALA A 117 -4.42 2.45 5.42
CA ALA A 117 -3.21 2.60 6.21
C ALA A 117 -2.47 3.93 5.90
N THR A 118 -2.37 4.31 4.61
CA THR A 118 -1.80 5.60 4.20
C THR A 118 -2.59 6.76 4.81
N ARG A 119 -3.93 6.73 4.68
CA ARG A 119 -4.82 7.76 5.22
C ARG A 119 -4.66 7.90 6.73
N PHE A 120 -4.65 6.80 7.47
CA PHE A 120 -4.48 6.82 8.93
C PHE A 120 -3.17 7.49 9.37
N VAL A 121 -2.07 7.24 8.65
CA VAL A 121 -0.77 7.85 8.95
C VAL A 121 -0.79 9.36 8.63
N LEU A 122 -1.38 9.75 7.50
CA LEU A 122 -1.52 11.15 7.10
C LEU A 122 -2.40 11.94 8.07
N GLU A 123 -3.57 11.42 8.43
CA GLU A 123 -4.49 12.04 9.40
C GLU A 123 -3.78 12.30 10.75
N LYS A 124 -3.01 11.32 11.23
CA LYS A 124 -2.22 11.45 12.46
C LYS A 124 -1.11 12.51 12.36
N ARG A 125 -0.40 12.57 11.23
CA ARG A 125 0.68 13.56 11.03
C ARG A 125 0.14 14.97 10.87
N LEU A 126 -0.96 15.12 10.15
CA LEU A 126 -1.55 16.41 9.81
C LEU A 126 -2.51 16.92 10.90
N LYS A 127 -2.76 16.14 11.96
CA LYS A 127 -3.74 16.44 13.03
C LYS A 127 -5.11 16.83 12.46
N ILE A 128 -5.52 16.17 11.37
CA ILE A 128 -6.79 16.44 10.72
C ILE A 128 -7.87 15.73 11.54
N ASP A 129 -8.78 16.50 12.16
CA ASP A 129 -9.93 15.94 12.85
C ASP A 129 -10.84 15.19 11.85
N PRO A 130 -11.21 13.92 12.10
CA PRO A 130 -11.97 13.10 11.15
C PRO A 130 -13.40 13.62 10.87
N ILE A 131 -13.87 14.61 11.63
CA ILE A 131 -15.20 15.22 11.49
C ILE A 131 -15.18 16.43 10.54
N LYS A 132 -14.00 17.00 10.25
CA LYS A 132 -13.87 17.96 9.13
C LYS A 132 -13.54 17.13 7.90
N LYS A 133 -14.56 16.94 7.05
CA LYS A 133 -14.49 16.24 5.75
C LYS A 133 -13.10 16.40 5.13
N PRO A 134 -12.47 15.31 4.65
CA PRO A 134 -11.16 15.43 4.02
C PRO A 134 -11.27 16.48 2.90
N PRO A 135 -10.35 17.46 2.83
CA PRO A 135 -10.25 18.28 1.63
C PRO A 135 -10.06 17.32 0.45
N VAL A 136 -10.76 17.67 -0.62
CA VAL A 136 -10.66 17.14 -1.99
C VAL A 136 -9.24 16.64 -2.28
N TYR A 137 -9.15 15.50 -2.99
CA TYR A 137 -7.91 14.87 -3.47
C TYR A 137 -6.78 15.87 -3.60
N ILE A 138 -5.64 15.56 -2.95
CA ILE A 138 -4.42 16.34 -3.10
C ILE A 138 -4.00 16.14 -4.55
N ASP A 139 -4.44 17.05 -5.41
CA ASP A 139 -3.87 17.25 -6.73
C ASP A 139 -2.38 17.48 -6.49
N ILE A 140 -1.59 16.48 -6.85
CA ILE A 140 -0.16 16.68 -7.11
C ILE A 140 -0.13 17.80 -8.13
N ASP A 141 0.51 18.92 -7.80
CA ASP A 141 0.66 20.11 -8.64
C ASP A 141 1.07 19.73 -10.07
N ILE A 142 0.07 19.54 -10.94
CA ILE A 142 0.23 19.49 -12.39
C ILE A 142 -0.61 20.67 -12.87
N ASP A 143 0.10 21.78 -13.09
CA ASP A 143 -0.37 22.95 -13.81
C ASP A 143 -1.41 23.85 -13.12
N LYS A 144 -0.88 24.86 -12.40
CA LYS A 144 -1.48 26.17 -12.11
C LYS A 144 -1.94 26.97 -13.37
N LYS A 145 -2.40 26.31 -14.43
CA LYS A 145 -2.79 26.96 -15.70
C LYS A 145 -4.14 26.54 -16.28
N GLN A 146 -4.90 25.62 -15.66
CA GLN A 146 -6.25 25.24 -16.17
C GLN A 146 -7.39 25.46 -15.16
N SER A 147 -7.19 26.26 -14.13
CA SER A 147 -8.17 26.45 -13.04
C SER A 147 -9.39 27.32 -13.36
N GLU A 148 -9.69 27.63 -14.62
CA GLU A 148 -10.87 28.44 -14.95
C GLU A 148 -12.02 27.69 -15.63
N GLU A 149 -11.84 26.50 -16.19
CA GLU A 149 -12.89 25.98 -17.12
C GLU A 149 -13.74 24.79 -16.67
N ASN A 150 -13.42 24.01 -15.64
CA ASN A 150 -14.23 22.83 -15.30
C ASN A 150 -14.82 22.86 -13.88
N LYS A 151 -15.87 23.68 -13.69
CA LYS A 151 -16.76 23.54 -12.52
C LYS A 151 -17.76 22.41 -12.76
N PHE A 152 -17.49 21.23 -12.20
CA PHE A 152 -18.43 20.11 -12.20
C PHE A 152 -19.59 20.41 -11.24
N TYR A 153 -20.82 20.51 -11.76
CA TYR A 153 -22.02 20.73 -10.94
C TYR A 153 -22.63 19.41 -10.45
N SER A 154 -23.16 19.41 -9.24
CA SER A 154 -24.08 18.38 -8.77
C SER A 154 -25.29 18.29 -9.72
N GLN A 155 -25.83 17.09 -9.95
CA GLN A 155 -26.96 16.85 -10.87
C GLN A 155 -28.17 17.74 -10.57
N ARG A 156 -28.45 18.00 -9.29
CA ARG A 156 -29.53 18.92 -8.86
C ARG A 156 -29.25 20.37 -9.22
N ASP A 157 -28.01 20.81 -9.07
CA ASP A 157 -27.61 22.19 -9.38
C ASP A 157 -27.61 22.44 -10.88
N TYR A 158 -27.24 21.43 -11.68
CA TYR A 158 -27.28 21.51 -13.13
C TYR A 158 -28.73 21.69 -13.65
N LEU A 159 -29.67 20.90 -13.10
CA LEU A 159 -31.09 21.01 -13.45
C LEU A 159 -31.69 22.36 -13.04
N ASN A 160 -31.36 22.85 -11.83
CA ASN A 160 -31.79 24.17 -11.35
C ASN A 160 -31.29 25.31 -12.24
N LYS A 161 -30.06 25.22 -12.75
CA LYS A 161 -29.48 26.24 -13.65
C LYS A 161 -30.08 26.20 -15.06
N ILE A 162 -30.47 25.02 -15.54
CA ILE A 162 -31.23 24.88 -16.78
C ILE A 162 -32.61 25.53 -16.63
N GLU A 163 -33.31 25.29 -15.52
CA GLU A 163 -34.63 25.88 -15.25
C GLU A 163 -34.57 27.41 -15.12
N LYS A 164 -33.46 27.94 -14.58
CA LYS A 164 -33.21 29.39 -14.50
C LYS A 164 -32.69 30.01 -15.81
N GLY A 165 -32.48 29.21 -16.86
CA GLY A 165 -31.97 29.67 -18.15
C GLY A 165 -30.48 30.05 -18.17
N GLU A 166 -29.74 29.72 -17.12
CA GLU A 166 -28.30 30.00 -16.99
C GLU A 166 -27.42 29.00 -17.77
N LEU A 167 -27.96 27.82 -18.11
CA LEU A 167 -27.29 26.79 -18.91
C LEU A 167 -28.24 26.20 -19.96
N ARG A 168 -27.73 25.97 -21.18
CA ARG A 168 -28.48 25.27 -22.24
C ARG A 168 -28.40 23.75 -22.02
N ARG A 169 -29.52 23.04 -22.21
CA ARG A 169 -29.50 21.57 -22.28
C ARG A 169 -28.64 21.14 -23.47
N MET A 170 -27.49 20.52 -23.20
CA MET A 170 -26.74 19.84 -24.24
C MET A 170 -27.42 18.50 -24.55
N THR A 171 -27.91 18.35 -25.78
CA THR A 171 -28.36 17.06 -26.31
C THR A 171 -27.16 16.37 -26.96
N LEU A 172 -26.83 15.16 -26.50
CA LEU A 172 -25.72 14.36 -27.03
C LEU A 172 -25.92 14.17 -28.54
N GLY A 173 -25.00 14.72 -29.35
CA GLY A 173 -24.90 14.35 -30.76
C GLY A 173 -24.43 15.40 -31.77
N LYS A 174 -24.14 16.66 -31.41
CA LYS A 174 -23.74 17.67 -32.42
C LYS A 174 -22.51 18.54 -32.15
N ASP A 175 -21.93 18.54 -30.96
CA ASP A 175 -20.87 19.52 -30.63
C ASP A 175 -19.51 18.91 -30.24
N LEU A 176 -19.31 17.59 -30.40
CA LEU A 176 -18.00 16.94 -30.16
C LEU A 176 -16.95 17.21 -31.26
N ASP A 177 -17.34 17.83 -32.38
CA ASP A 177 -16.43 18.15 -33.50
C ASP A 177 -15.81 19.57 -33.43
N ARG A 178 -15.89 20.26 -32.28
CA ARG A 178 -15.31 21.63 -32.12
C ARG A 178 -14.16 21.74 -31.12
N PHE A 179 -13.63 20.64 -30.61
CA PHE A 179 -12.38 20.64 -29.84
C PHE A 179 -11.30 19.85 -30.58
N ASN A 180 -10.92 20.37 -31.75
CA ASN A 180 -9.63 20.11 -32.35
C ASN A 180 -8.94 21.47 -32.57
N PRO A 181 -8.07 21.92 -31.65
CA PRO A 181 -7.11 22.95 -31.99
C PRO A 181 -5.92 22.25 -32.66
N GLU A 182 -6.01 22.09 -33.98
CA GLU A 182 -4.90 21.70 -34.86
C GLU A 182 -3.86 22.83 -34.95
N GLN A 183 -2.65 22.45 -35.41
CA GLN A 183 -1.55 23.27 -35.96
C GLN A 183 -0.36 23.55 -35.03
#